data_AF-A0A8T7I0D8-F1
#
_entry.id   AF-A0A8T7I0D8-F1
#
_cell.length_a   1.000
_cell.length_b   1.000
_cell.length_c   1.000
_cell.angle_alpha   90.00
_cell.angle_beta   90.00
_cell.angle_gamma   90.00
#
_symmetry.space_group_name_H-M   'P 1'
#
loop_
_entity.id
_entity.type
_entity.pdbx_description
1 polymer ?
#
loop_
_entity_poly.entity_id
_entity_poly.type
_entity_poly.pdbx_seq_one_letter_code
_entity_poly.pdbx_strand_id
1 'polypeptide(L)'
;MSAESSSGYIKHHLQNLQVCSTENGWVWNSMEKMECQGNFWTFNIDTIFFAVFLGGLFLWFFRRIAKKASQGVPSKTQALVELVYDFVDSNVKDTFHGKSNLIAPLGLTIFVWVLLMNTMDLIPVDWLPMA
;
A
#
# COMPACT_ATOMS: atom_id res chain seq x y z
N MET A 1 -15.62 15.11 23.29
CA MET A 1 -16.01 13.90 24.06
C MET A 1 -14.78 13.02 24.15
N SER A 2 -14.29 12.80 25.36
CA SER A 2 -12.90 12.48 25.69
C SER A 2 -12.36 11.21 25.05
N ALA A 3 -11.15 11.31 24.49
CA ALA A 3 -10.31 10.18 24.05
C ALA A 3 -9.89 9.23 25.18
N GLU A 4 -10.33 9.46 26.42
CA GLU A 4 -9.92 8.72 27.63
C GLU A 4 -10.70 7.42 27.89
N SER A 5 -11.77 7.13 27.14
CA SER A 5 -12.47 5.83 27.23
C SER A 5 -11.98 4.86 26.17
N SER A 6 -11.85 3.57 26.49
CA SER A 6 -11.42 2.55 25.51
C SER A 6 -12.30 2.50 24.26
N SER A 7 -13.61 2.77 24.40
CA SER A 7 -14.53 2.88 23.26
C SER A 7 -14.25 4.11 22.40
N GLY A 8 -13.88 5.25 23.01
CA GLY A 8 -13.47 6.46 22.30
C GLY A 8 -12.18 6.26 21.52
N TYR A 9 -11.19 5.61 22.14
CA TYR A 9 -9.92 5.24 21.50
C TYR A 9 -10.13 4.36 20.26
N ILE A 10 -10.93 3.29 20.39
CA ILE A 10 -11.22 2.39 19.25
C ILE A 10 -11.88 3.15 18.10
N LYS A 11 -12.84 4.04 18.41
CA LYS A 11 -13.51 4.84 17.37
C LYS A 11 -12.56 5.82 16.69
N HIS A 12 -11.61 6.40 17.42
CA HIS A 12 -10.59 7.27 16.85
C HIS A 12 -9.65 6.51 15.90
N HIS A 13 -9.20 5.32 16.28
CA HIS A 13 -8.30 4.50 15.44
C HIS A 13 -8.97 3.90 14.21
N LEU A 14 -10.30 3.82 14.18
CA LEU A 14 -11.07 3.37 13.01
C LEU A 14 -11.45 4.52 12.07
N GLN A 15 -11.06 5.76 12.37
CA GLN A 15 -11.30 6.91 11.50
C GLN A 15 -10.10 7.16 10.59
N ASN A 16 -10.39 7.28 9.29
CA ASN A 16 -9.39 7.65 8.29
C ASN A 16 -9.23 9.17 8.21
N LEU A 17 -8.05 9.61 7.78
CA LEU A 17 -7.81 10.99 7.38
C LEU A 17 -8.47 11.26 6.01
N GLN A 18 -9.57 12.01 6.02
CA GLN A 18 -10.41 12.22 4.84
C GLN A 18 -10.48 13.68 4.39
N VAL A 19 -10.63 13.88 3.08
CA VAL A 19 -10.97 15.16 2.45
C VAL A 19 -12.23 15.00 1.63
N CYS A 20 -13.19 15.93 1.78
CA CYS A 20 -14.41 15.92 0.99
C CYS A 20 -14.71 17.27 0.35
N SER A 21 -15.43 17.24 -0.78
CA SER A 21 -15.93 18.44 -1.46
C SER A 21 -17.34 18.77 -0.97
N THR A 22 -17.49 19.91 -0.30
CA THR A 22 -18.78 20.46 0.15
C THR A 22 -19.15 21.68 -0.72
N GLU A 23 -20.40 22.15 -0.64
CA GLU A 23 -20.88 23.35 -1.35
C GLU A 23 -20.00 24.60 -1.12
N ASN A 24 -19.32 24.67 0.03
CA ASN A 24 -18.44 25.76 0.43
C ASN A 24 -16.95 25.50 0.11
N GLY A 25 -16.62 24.41 -0.60
CA GLY A 25 -15.24 24.05 -0.98
C GLY A 25 -14.75 22.74 -0.35
N TRP A 26 -13.42 22.52 -0.42
CA TRP A 26 -12.76 21.33 0.11
C TRP A 26 -12.56 21.44 1.62
N VAL A 27 -13.02 20.44 2.36
CA VAL A 27 -12.92 20.40 3.82
C VAL A 27 -12.26 19.11 4.29
N TRP A 28 -11.48 19.22 5.36
CA TRP A 28 -10.83 18.08 6.03
C TRP A 28 -11.76 17.50 7.09
N ASN A 29 -11.94 16.19 7.07
CA ASN A 29 -12.68 15.50 8.11
C ASN A 29 -11.94 15.65 9.45
N SER A 30 -12.66 16.05 10.48
CA SER A 30 -12.13 16.22 11.83
C SER A 30 -12.99 15.41 12.80
N MET A 31 -12.38 14.86 13.85
CA MET A 31 -13.07 14.01 14.84
C MET A 31 -14.29 14.71 15.48
N GLU A 32 -14.26 16.03 15.59
CA GLU A 32 -15.34 16.85 16.17
C GLU A 32 -16.46 17.17 15.16
N LYS A 33 -16.19 17.11 13.86
CA LYS A 33 -17.12 17.50 12.80
C LYS A 33 -17.01 16.55 11.61
N MET A 34 -17.92 15.59 11.58
CA MET A 34 -17.96 14.51 10.58
C MET A 34 -18.59 15.00 9.25
N GLU A 35 -18.06 16.08 8.69
CA GLU A 35 -18.64 16.77 7.52
C GLU A 35 -18.54 15.94 6.23
N CYS A 36 -17.65 14.95 6.21
CA CYS A 36 -17.45 14.05 5.06
C CYS A 36 -18.29 12.77 5.11
N GLN A 37 -19.09 12.55 6.17
CA GLN A 37 -19.89 11.33 6.27
C GLN A 37 -21.03 11.31 5.23
N GLY A 38 -21.03 10.27 4.38
CA GLY A 38 -22.06 10.07 3.36
C GLY A 38 -21.85 10.89 2.07
N ASN A 39 -20.77 11.68 1.97
CA ASN A 39 -20.43 12.40 0.75
C ASN A 39 -19.70 11.46 -0.23
N PHE A 40 -20.19 11.39 -1.47
CA PHE A 40 -19.59 10.57 -2.53
C PHE A 40 -18.17 11.03 -2.88
N TRP A 41 -17.92 12.35 -2.86
CA TRP A 41 -16.62 12.94 -3.16
C TRP A 41 -15.74 13.04 -1.92
N THR A 42 -15.55 11.91 -1.23
CA THR A 42 -14.67 11.79 -0.05
C THR A 42 -13.46 10.93 -0.39
N PHE A 43 -12.26 11.49 -0.21
CA PHE A 43 -10.98 10.81 -0.43
C PHE A 43 -10.32 10.46 0.90
N ASN A 44 -9.91 9.21 1.06
CA ASN A 44 -9.09 8.75 2.20
C ASN A 44 -7.62 9.02 1.89
N ILE A 45 -7.10 10.13 2.39
CA ILE A 45 -5.77 10.62 2.03
C ILE A 45 -4.67 9.74 2.60
N ASP A 46 -4.86 9.25 3.83
CA ASP A 46 -3.99 8.27 4.47
C ASP A 46 -3.78 7.00 3.62
N THR A 47 -4.87 6.34 3.23
CA THR A 47 -4.82 5.11 2.44
C THR A 47 -4.22 5.35 1.07
N ILE A 48 -4.60 6.45 0.40
CA ILE A 48 -4.05 6.82 -0.91
C ILE A 48 -2.54 7.10 -0.79
N PHE A 49 -2.12 7.84 0.23
CA PHE A 49 -0.71 8.18 0.45
C PHE A 49 0.13 6.92 0.66
N PHE A 50 -0.27 6.03 1.57
CA PHE A 50 0.50 4.80 1.84
C PHE A 50 0.48 3.84 0.64
N ALA A 51 -0.64 3.73 -0.09
CA ALA A 51 -0.70 2.91 -1.30
C ALA A 51 0.29 3.38 -2.37
N VAL A 52 0.32 4.69 -2.65
CA VAL A 52 1.23 5.29 -3.64
C VAL A 52 2.68 5.26 -3.15
N PHE A 53 2.92 5.55 -1.88
CA PHE A 53 4.26 5.52 -1.27
C PHE A 53 4.86 4.11 -1.35
N LEU A 54 4.14 3.08 -0.92
CA LEU A 54 4.59 1.69 -0.97
C LEU A 54 4.78 1.20 -2.40
N GLY A 55 3.85 1.55 -3.30
CA GLY A 55 3.98 1.22 -4.72
C GLY A 55 5.22 1.87 -5.36
N GLY A 56 5.46 3.15 -5.06
CA GLY A 56 6.65 3.88 -5.50
C GLY A 56 7.95 3.29 -4.92
N LEU A 57 7.95 2.94 -3.64
CA LEU A 57 9.08 2.30 -2.97
C LEU A 57 9.43 0.94 -3.59
N PHE A 58 8.42 0.12 -3.87
CA PHE A 58 8.55 -1.15 -4.58
C PHE A 58 9.20 -0.96 -5.95
N LEU A 59 8.65 -0.07 -6.78
CA LEU A 59 9.18 0.20 -8.13
C LEU A 59 10.61 0.72 -8.08
N TRP A 60 10.92 1.60 -7.13
CA TRP A 60 12.28 2.10 -6.91
C TRP A 60 13.24 0.98 -6.52
N PHE A 61 12.86 0.11 -5.58
CA PHE A 61 13.67 -1.01 -5.10
C PHE A 61 13.94 -2.03 -6.21
N PHE A 62 12.90 -2.49 -6.90
CA PHE A 62 13.02 -3.44 -8.01
C PHE A 62 13.83 -2.85 -9.17
N ARG A 63 13.62 -1.57 -9.52
CA ARG A 63 14.43 -0.89 -10.53
C ARG A 63 15.91 -0.81 -10.14
N ARG A 64 16.21 -0.57 -8.86
CA ARG A 64 17.59 -0.51 -8.36
C ARG A 64 18.30 -1.87 -8.46
N ILE A 65 17.59 -2.96 -8.17
CA ILE A 65 18.14 -4.32 -8.27
C ILE A 65 18.26 -4.74 -9.73
N ALA A 66 17.22 -4.53 -10.55
CA ALA A 66 17.24 -4.86 -11.98
C ALA A 66 18.40 -4.17 -12.72
N LYS A 67 18.72 -2.91 -12.39
CA LYS A 67 19.86 -2.18 -12.97
C LYS A 67 21.23 -2.71 -12.57
N LYS A 68 21.31 -3.40 -11.42
CA LYS A 68 22.55 -3.98 -10.88
C LYS A 68 22.65 -5.48 -11.09
N ALA A 69 21.62 -6.10 -11.66
CA ALA A 69 21.58 -7.52 -11.89
C ALA A 69 22.69 -7.92 -12.88
N SER A 70 23.47 -8.93 -12.49
CA SER A 70 24.53 -9.50 -13.32
C SER A 70 24.22 -10.96 -13.63
N GLN A 71 24.63 -11.44 -14.80
CA GLN A 71 24.44 -12.84 -15.24
C GLN A 71 25.40 -13.84 -14.56
N GLY A 72 26.37 -13.35 -13.78
CA GLY A 72 27.30 -14.19 -13.02
C GLY A 72 26.71 -14.70 -11.71
N VAL A 73 27.53 -14.79 -10.66
CA VAL A 73 27.04 -15.19 -9.32
C VAL A 73 26.17 -14.07 -8.74
N PRO A 74 24.88 -14.31 -8.44
CA PRO A 74 23.99 -13.26 -7.96
C PRO A 74 24.36 -12.82 -6.54
N SER A 75 24.22 -11.53 -6.27
CA SER A 75 24.27 -11.01 -4.90
C SER A 75 23.08 -11.53 -4.08
N LYS A 76 23.20 -11.58 -2.73
CA LYS A 76 22.12 -12.08 -1.85
C LYS A 76 20.77 -11.38 -2.12
N THR A 77 20.78 -10.08 -2.38
CA THR A 77 19.57 -9.29 -2.67
C THR A 77 19.02 -9.53 -4.07
N GLN A 78 19.89 -9.79 -5.06
CA GLN A 78 19.48 -10.17 -6.40
C GLN A 78 18.81 -11.55 -6.38
N ALA A 79 19.44 -12.53 -5.72
CA ALA A 79 18.91 -13.88 -5.60
C ALA A 79 17.52 -13.91 -4.93
N LEU A 80 17.28 -13.08 -3.92
CA LEU A 80 15.96 -12.95 -3.30
C LEU A 80 14.91 -12.44 -4.28
N VAL A 81 15.24 -11.41 -5.08
CA VAL A 81 14.31 -10.85 -6.07
C VAL A 81 14.05 -11.83 -7.22
N GLU A 82 15.08 -12.55 -7.68
CA GLU A 82 14.94 -13.59 -8.69
C GLU A 82 14.03 -14.72 -8.20
N LEU A 83 14.20 -15.17 -6.95
CA LEU A 83 13.33 -16.19 -6.37
C LEU A 83 11.86 -15.75 -6.33
N VAL A 84 11.59 -14.50 -5.94
CA VAL A 84 10.23 -13.94 -5.95
C VAL A 84 9.69 -13.82 -7.37
N TYR A 85 10.52 -13.35 -8.31
CA TYR A 85 10.15 -13.22 -9.72
C TYR A 85 9.77 -14.58 -10.33
N ASP A 86 10.62 -15.60 -10.15
CA ASP A 86 10.39 -16.95 -10.69
C ASP A 86 9.17 -17.61 -10.05
N PHE A 87 8.94 -17.37 -8.76
CA PHE A 87 7.72 -17.82 -8.08
C PHE A 87 6.48 -17.25 -8.75
N VAL A 88 6.43 -15.93 -8.98
CA VAL A 88 5.27 -15.30 -9.61
C VAL A 88 5.13 -15.71 -11.08
N ASP A 89 6.22 -15.74 -11.84
CA ASP A 89 6.21 -16.13 -13.25
C ASP A 89 5.71 -17.57 -13.44
N SER A 90 6.12 -18.51 -12.57
CA SER A 90 5.62 -19.88 -12.58
C SER A 90 4.11 -19.95 -12.30
N ASN A 91 3.64 -19.26 -11.24
CA ASN A 91 2.20 -19.22 -10.91
C ASN A 91 1.35 -18.62 -12.04
N VAL A 92 1.85 -17.58 -12.71
CA VAL A 92 1.19 -16.95 -13.85
C VAL A 92 1.10 -17.91 -15.03
N LYS A 93 2.20 -18.61 -15.36
CA LYS A 93 2.25 -19.59 -16.46
C LYS A 93 1.36 -20.80 -16.23
N ASP A 94 1.27 -21.28 -15.00
CA ASP A 94 0.39 -22.39 -14.62
C ASP A 94 -1.10 -22.01 -14.76
N THR A 95 -1.43 -20.75 -14.46
CA THR A 95 -2.81 -20.26 -14.53
C THR A 95 -3.20 -19.82 -15.95
N PHE A 96 -2.28 -19.21 -16.69
CA PHE A 96 -2.54 -18.62 -18.01
C PHE A 96 -1.62 -19.19 -19.08
N HIS A 97 -2.21 -19.91 -20.03
CA HIS A 97 -1.50 -20.65 -21.08
C HIS A 97 -1.33 -19.86 -22.39
N GLY A 98 -1.77 -18.60 -22.44
CA GLY A 98 -1.63 -17.73 -23.62
C GLY A 98 -0.30 -16.96 -23.65
N LYS A 99 0.06 -16.42 -24.82
CA LYS A 99 1.22 -15.52 -24.95
C LYS A 99 0.79 -14.08 -24.69
N SER A 100 1.13 -13.54 -23.52
CA SER A 100 0.97 -12.11 -23.22
C SER A 100 2.15 -11.59 -22.41
N ASN A 101 2.83 -10.58 -22.94
CA ASN A 101 3.96 -9.93 -22.27
C ASN A 101 3.54 -9.02 -21.11
N LEU A 102 2.23 -8.80 -20.91
CA LEU A 102 1.69 -7.92 -19.87
C LEU A 102 1.31 -8.68 -18.60
N ILE A 103 0.96 -9.96 -18.69
CA ILE A 103 0.38 -10.68 -17.56
C ILE A 103 1.43 -10.99 -16.50
N ALA A 104 2.62 -11.43 -16.91
CA ALA A 104 3.73 -11.69 -15.98
C ALA A 104 4.14 -10.43 -15.16
N PRO A 105 4.40 -9.26 -15.77
CA PRO A 105 4.74 -8.06 -15.00
C PRO A 105 3.56 -7.56 -14.15
N LEU A 106 2.32 -7.63 -14.63
CA LEU A 106 1.15 -7.27 -13.83
C LEU A 106 1.00 -8.17 -12.59
N GLY A 107 1.14 -9.49 -12.75
CA GLY A 107 1.11 -10.45 -11.65
C GLY A 107 2.16 -10.13 -10.58
N LEU A 108 3.40 -9.82 -11.01
CA LEU A 108 4.47 -9.42 -10.11
C LEU A 108 4.11 -8.15 -9.33
N THR A 109 3.59 -7.12 -10.00
CA THR A 109 3.21 -5.87 -9.32
C THR A 109 2.09 -6.09 -8.31
N ILE A 110 1.05 -6.86 -8.65
CA ILE A 110 -0.08 -7.12 -7.75
C ILE A 110 0.39 -7.91 -6.53
N PHE A 111 1.16 -8.99 -6.75
CA PHE A 111 1.65 -9.84 -5.67
C PHE A 111 2.48 -9.06 -4.65
N VAL A 112 3.52 -8.35 -5.11
CA VAL A 112 4.43 -7.64 -4.21
C VAL A 112 3.75 -6.43 -3.58
N TRP A 113 2.93 -5.69 -4.34
CA TRP A 113 2.28 -4.50 -3.81
C TRP A 113 1.23 -4.82 -2.75
N VAL A 114 0.40 -5.85 -2.96
CA VAL A 114 -0.56 -6.33 -1.95
C VAL A 114 0.16 -6.90 -0.73
N LEU A 115 1.24 -7.67 -0.93
CA LEU A 115 2.06 -8.16 0.18
C LEU A 115 2.59 -7.00 1.05
N LEU A 116 3.06 -5.91 0.43
CA LEU A 116 3.56 -4.74 1.15
C LEU A 116 2.44 -4.01 1.90
N MET A 117 1.27 -3.83 1.29
CA MET A 117 0.12 -3.22 1.97
C MET A 117 -0.31 -4.05 3.18
N ASN A 118 -0.33 -5.38 3.06
CA ASN A 118 -0.66 -6.27 4.18
C ASN A 118 0.45 -6.31 5.24
N THR A 119 1.71 -6.18 4.85
CA THR A 119 2.85 -6.15 5.79
C THR A 119 2.84 -4.88 6.65
N MET A 120 2.22 -3.80 6.18
CA MET A 120 2.07 -2.56 6.97
C MET A 120 1.24 -2.80 8.25
N ASP A 121 0.26 -3.71 8.21
CA ASP A 121 -0.55 -4.11 9.38
C ASP A 121 0.26 -4.86 10.46
N LEU A 122 1.39 -5.48 10.07
CA LEU A 122 2.30 -6.13 11.01
C LEU A 122 3.21 -5.14 11.74
N ILE A 123 3.35 -3.90 11.23
CA ILE A 123 4.13 -2.87 11.89
C ILE A 123 3.28 -2.32 13.04
N PRO A 124 3.75 -2.37 14.29
CA PRO A 124 3.01 -1.80 15.41
C PRO A 124 2.88 -0.28 15.22
N VAL A 125 1.71 0.15 14.77
CA VAL A 125 1.35 1.56 14.52
C VAL A 125 1.39 2.41 15.81
N ASP A 126 1.39 1.77 16.98
CA ASP A 126 1.44 2.42 18.30
C ASP A 126 2.82 2.96 18.71
N TRP A 127 3.85 2.90 17.86
CA TRP A 127 5.18 3.49 18.12
C TRP A 127 5.35 4.92 17.61
N LEU A 128 4.39 5.46 16.86
CA LEU A 128 4.39 6.86 16.45
C LEU A 128 3.80 7.71 17.59
N PRO A 129 4.58 8.62 18.22
CA PRO A 129 4.08 9.43 19.32
C PRO A 129 2.92 10.30 18.84
N MET A 130 1.76 10.11 19.48
CA MET A 130 0.63 11.02 19.41
C MET A 130 1.05 12.34 20.09
N ALA A 131 1.35 13.34 19.28
CA ALA A 131 1.47 14.73 19.72
C ALA A 131 0.13 15.44 19.51
#